data_AF-A0A919UBW8-F1
#
_entry.id   AF-A0A919UBW8-F1
#
_cell.length_a   1.000
_cell.length_b   1.000
_cell.length_c   1.000
_cell.angle_alpha   90.00
_cell.angle_beta   90.00
_cell.angle_gamma   90.00
#
_symmetry.space_group_name_H-M   'P 1'
#
loop_
_entity.id
_entity.type
_entity.pdbx_description
1 polymer ?
#
loop_
_entity_poly.entity_id
_entity_poly.type
_entity_poly.pdbx_seq_one_letter_code
_entity_poly.pdbx_strand_id
1 'polypeptide(L)'
;MDSWVPFRRSDTAKVVDLVRAVADARDPGEHGEGVEVIVEAPPERRRWWRALFQRDGTRPQARIVVTRDGGAVRHPFDIQLVTAHGADAAHRLGRRTGWAVSNSNGLAFLIHKGPDPDFGELVTGAVEALAKLRRQPRDGGWRARVDRGVTRR
;
A
#
# COMPACT_ATOMS: atom_id res chain seq x y z
N MET A 1 7.26 -11.43 -15.01
CA MET A 1 7.15 -10.02 -15.44
C MET A 1 6.49 -9.23 -14.33
N ASP A 2 7.26 -8.46 -13.58
CA ASP A 2 6.76 -7.50 -12.58
C ASP A 2 6.18 -6.26 -13.29
N SER A 3 5.04 -6.45 -13.96
CA SER A 3 4.38 -5.34 -14.66
C SER A 3 3.60 -4.49 -13.66
N TRP A 4 3.95 -3.21 -13.61
CA TRP A 4 3.15 -2.21 -12.91
C TRP A 4 1.80 -2.03 -13.64
N VAL A 5 0.71 -2.13 -12.91
CA VAL A 5 -0.66 -1.87 -13.37
C VAL A 5 -1.00 -0.41 -13.09
N PRO A 6 -1.15 0.45 -14.12
CA PRO A 6 -1.56 1.83 -13.92
C PRO A 6 -3.05 1.92 -13.60
N PHE A 7 -3.42 2.87 -12.72
CA PHE A 7 -4.80 3.14 -12.36
C PHE A 7 -5.01 4.61 -11.96
N ARG A 8 -6.27 5.01 -11.75
CA ARG A 8 -6.63 6.34 -11.25
C ARG A 8 -7.04 6.24 -9.79
N ARG A 9 -6.77 7.27 -8.98
CA ARG A 9 -7.17 7.31 -7.58
C ARG A 9 -8.69 7.12 -7.41
N SER A 10 -9.48 7.69 -8.30
CA SER A 10 -10.94 7.58 -8.31
C SER A 10 -11.47 6.27 -8.89
N ASP A 11 -10.61 5.43 -9.47
CA ASP A 11 -10.98 4.15 -10.09
C ASP A 11 -9.93 3.09 -9.74
N THR A 12 -10.21 2.39 -8.64
CA THR A 12 -9.33 1.38 -8.06
C THR A 12 -9.68 -0.04 -8.50
N ALA A 13 -10.67 -0.23 -9.38
CA ALA A 13 -11.21 -1.55 -9.73
C ALA A 13 -10.12 -2.55 -10.17
N LYS A 14 -9.19 -2.11 -11.02
CA LYS A 14 -8.07 -2.94 -11.48
C LYS A 14 -7.16 -3.44 -10.36
N VAL A 15 -7.00 -2.64 -9.31
CA VAL A 15 -6.17 -3.02 -8.15
C VAL A 15 -6.94 -3.97 -7.25
N VAL A 16 -8.26 -3.79 -7.11
CA VAL A 16 -9.14 -4.73 -6.40
C VAL A 16 -9.11 -6.11 -7.08
N ASP A 17 -9.22 -6.15 -8.40
CA ASP A 17 -9.14 -7.40 -9.17
C ASP A 17 -7.76 -8.06 -9.04
N LEU A 18 -6.68 -7.26 -8.99
CA LEU A 18 -5.33 -7.76 -8.76
C LEU A 18 -5.19 -8.42 -7.37
N VAL A 19 -5.67 -7.74 -6.31
CA VAL A 19 -5.64 -8.27 -4.94
C VAL A 19 -6.45 -9.56 -4.85
N ARG A 20 -7.65 -9.59 -5.46
CA ARG A 20 -8.49 -10.79 -5.50
C ARG A 20 -7.78 -11.95 -6.20
N ALA A 21 -7.21 -11.72 -7.38
CA ALA A 21 -6.51 -12.75 -8.14
C ALA A 21 -5.30 -13.33 -7.37
N VAL A 22 -4.53 -12.48 -6.67
CA VAL A 22 -3.42 -12.93 -5.83
C VAL A 22 -3.91 -13.75 -4.63
N ALA A 23 -4.98 -13.32 -3.97
CA ALA A 23 -5.57 -14.06 -2.87
C ALA A 23 -6.07 -15.44 -3.35
N ASP A 24 -6.81 -15.50 -4.45
CA ASP A 24 -7.36 -16.75 -4.99
C ASP A 24 -6.26 -17.74 -5.39
N ALA A 25 -5.12 -17.26 -5.86
CA ALA A 25 -3.98 -18.09 -6.24
C ALA A 25 -3.29 -18.77 -5.04
N ARG A 26 -3.50 -18.28 -3.81
CA ARG A 26 -2.80 -18.77 -2.60
C ARG A 26 -1.28 -18.83 -2.76
N ASP A 27 -0.75 -17.83 -3.45
CA ASP A 27 0.66 -17.77 -3.82
C ASP A 27 1.53 -17.62 -2.55
N PRO A 28 2.47 -18.54 -2.28
CA PRO A 28 3.37 -18.44 -1.13
C PRO A 28 4.49 -17.40 -1.33
N GLY A 29 4.63 -16.81 -2.52
CA GLY A 29 5.73 -15.93 -2.85
C GLY A 29 7.04 -16.68 -3.07
N GLU A 30 8.08 -15.95 -3.46
CA GLU A 30 9.38 -16.51 -3.85
C GLU A 30 10.12 -17.16 -2.67
N HIS A 31 9.87 -16.66 -1.45
CA HIS A 31 10.53 -17.10 -0.24
C HIS A 31 9.61 -17.87 0.72
N GLY A 32 8.38 -18.16 0.32
CA GLY A 32 7.40 -18.82 1.19
C GLY A 32 6.67 -17.89 2.16
N GLU A 33 7.14 -16.64 2.33
CA GLU A 33 6.62 -15.66 3.29
C GLU A 33 5.31 -14.97 2.88
N GLY A 34 4.78 -15.30 1.70
CA GLY A 34 3.59 -14.70 1.12
C GLY A 34 3.87 -13.57 0.14
N VAL A 35 2.80 -12.88 -0.23
CA VAL A 35 2.77 -11.91 -1.32
C VAL A 35 2.07 -10.63 -0.87
N GLU A 36 2.63 -9.50 -1.32
CA GLU A 36 2.08 -8.16 -1.10
C GLU A 36 1.65 -7.53 -2.42
N VAL A 37 0.60 -6.70 -2.38
CA VAL A 37 0.31 -5.76 -3.47
C VAL A 37 0.79 -4.38 -3.06
N ILE A 38 1.78 -3.87 -3.81
CA ILE A 38 2.33 -2.54 -3.61
C ILE A 38 1.54 -1.56 -4.44
N VAL A 39 0.87 -0.62 -3.77
CA VAL A 39 0.24 0.55 -4.38
C VAL A 39 1.17 1.73 -4.23
N GLU A 40 1.54 2.36 -5.34
CA GLU A 40 2.47 3.47 -5.37
C GLU A 40 1.79 4.76 -5.83
N ALA A 41 1.96 5.82 -5.03
CA ALA A 41 1.47 7.15 -5.35
C ALA A 41 2.32 7.83 -6.43
N PRO A 42 1.73 8.71 -7.26
CA PRO A 42 2.49 9.48 -8.23
C PRO A 42 3.55 10.36 -7.53
N PRO A 43 4.66 10.68 -8.20
CA PRO A 43 5.65 11.60 -7.64
C PRO A 43 5.02 12.97 -7.37
N GLU A 44 5.35 13.57 -6.23
CA GLU A 44 4.97 14.96 -5.97
C GLU A 44 5.63 15.88 -7.00
N ARG A 45 4.91 16.89 -7.51
CA ARG A 45 5.57 17.95 -8.29
C ARG A 45 6.41 18.75 -7.32
N ARG A 46 7.70 18.45 -7.26
CA ARG A 46 8.64 19.23 -6.47
C ARG A 46 9.04 20.47 -7.26
N ARG A 47 9.26 21.58 -6.55
CA ARG A 47 10.04 22.69 -7.10
C ARG A 47 11.42 22.13 -7.44
N TRP A 48 11.95 22.50 -8.60
CA TRP A 48 13.20 21.99 -9.15
C TRP A 48 14.38 21.99 -8.15
N TRP A 49 14.45 22.98 -7.26
CA TRP A 49 15.43 23.04 -6.17
C TRP A 49 15.40 21.88 -5.17
N ARG A 50 14.23 21.29 -4.88
CA ARG A 50 14.10 20.14 -3.96
C ARG A 50 14.42 18.80 -4.61
N ALA A 51 14.55 18.74 -5.93
CA ALA A 51 14.96 17.54 -6.65
C ALA A 51 16.48 17.32 -6.58
N LEU A 52 17.26 18.40 -6.38
CA LEU A 52 18.72 18.36 -6.28
C LEU A 52 19.24 17.72 -4.97
N PHE A 53 18.44 17.69 -3.90
CA PHE A 53 18.87 17.25 -2.57
C PHE A 53 18.37 15.86 -2.15
N GLN A 54 17.59 15.16 -2.99
CA GLN A 54 17.09 13.81 -2.66
C GLN A 54 17.34 12.88 -3.84
N ARG A 55 18.49 12.19 -3.78
CA ARG A 55 18.99 11.34 -4.86
C ARG A 55 18.30 9.97 -4.93
N ASP A 56 17.53 9.58 -3.90
CA ASP A 56 16.77 8.32 -3.87
C ASP A 56 15.29 8.57 -3.57
N GLY A 57 14.57 8.98 -4.61
CA GLY A 57 13.14 9.26 -4.53
C GLY A 57 12.29 7.99 -4.54
N THR A 58 12.35 7.18 -3.48
CA THR A 58 11.34 6.13 -3.28
C THR A 58 9.97 6.80 -3.15
N ARG A 59 9.12 6.54 -4.14
CA ARG A 59 7.76 7.08 -4.16
C ARG A 59 6.98 6.52 -2.96
N PRO A 60 6.06 7.29 -2.36
CA PRO A 60 5.22 6.78 -1.27
C PRO A 60 4.45 5.54 -1.70
N GLN A 61 4.49 4.49 -0.88
CA GLN A 61 3.87 3.20 -1.13
C GLN A 61 2.95 2.80 0.03
N ALA A 62 1.90 2.09 -0.31
CA ALA A 62 1.08 1.31 0.60
C ALA A 62 1.24 -0.15 0.17
N ARG A 63 1.69 -1.00 1.10
CA ARG A 63 1.86 -2.43 0.86
C ARG A 63 0.71 -3.14 1.54
N ILE A 64 -0.12 -3.78 0.73
CA ILE A 64 -1.28 -4.53 1.17
C ILE A 64 -0.83 -5.99 1.27
N VAL A 65 -0.82 -6.55 2.47
CA VAL A 65 -0.49 -7.96 2.67
C VAL A 65 -1.63 -8.83 2.14
N VAL A 66 -1.39 -9.62 1.10
CA VAL A 66 -2.45 -10.45 0.47
C VAL A 66 -2.38 -11.89 0.94
N THR A 67 -1.18 -12.48 0.96
CA THR A 67 -0.94 -13.82 1.50
C THR A 67 0.14 -13.79 2.58
N ARG A 68 0.13 -14.83 3.42
CA ARG A 68 1.12 -15.05 4.48
C ARG A 68 1.95 -16.30 4.19
N ASP A 69 2.77 -16.67 5.17
CA ASP A 69 3.60 -17.86 5.15
C ASP A 69 2.84 -19.10 4.62
N GLY A 70 3.49 -19.83 3.71
CA GLY A 70 2.93 -20.99 3.03
C GLY A 70 1.77 -20.69 2.06
N GLY A 71 1.56 -19.43 1.68
CA GLY A 71 0.46 -19.03 0.79
C GLY A 71 -0.88 -18.93 1.49
N ALA A 72 -0.89 -18.98 2.82
CA ALA A 72 -2.11 -18.89 3.61
C ALA A 72 -2.80 -17.54 3.38
N VAL A 73 -4.01 -17.61 2.81
CA VAL A 73 -4.90 -16.46 2.67
C VAL A 73 -5.64 -16.32 4.00
N ARG A 74 -5.20 -15.36 4.82
CA ARG A 74 -5.90 -15.00 6.06
C ARG A 74 -6.77 -13.73 5.90
N HIS A 75 -6.92 -13.25 4.67
CA HIS A 75 -7.43 -11.93 4.26
C HIS A 75 -6.50 -10.77 4.65
N PRO A 76 -6.40 -9.69 3.85
CA PRO A 76 -5.58 -8.54 4.21
C PRO A 76 -6.18 -7.83 5.42
N PHE A 77 -5.43 -7.69 6.51
CA PHE A 77 -5.86 -6.91 7.69
C PHE A 77 -4.87 -5.78 8.00
N ASP A 78 -3.72 -5.72 7.33
CA ASP A 78 -2.70 -4.70 7.53
C ASP A 78 -2.21 -4.08 6.21
N ILE A 79 -2.06 -2.77 6.25
CA ILE A 79 -1.47 -1.97 5.18
C ILE A 79 -0.26 -1.25 5.76
N GLN A 80 0.93 -1.56 5.26
CA GLN A 80 2.15 -0.87 5.63
C GLN A 80 2.34 0.36 4.74
N LEU A 81 2.61 1.51 5.37
CA LEU A 81 2.88 2.76 4.66
C LEU A 81 4.37 3.06 4.64
N VAL A 82 4.96 3.02 3.44
CA VAL A 82 6.37 3.35 3.20
C VAL A 82 6.41 4.74 2.59
N THR A 83 6.69 5.75 3.41
CA THR A 83 6.68 7.16 3.01
C THR A 83 7.83 7.93 3.66
N ALA A 84 8.11 9.13 3.17
CA ALA A 84 9.11 10.03 3.76
C ALA A 84 8.78 10.46 5.21
N HIS A 85 7.55 10.22 5.68
CA HIS A 85 7.16 10.51 7.06
C HIS A 85 7.51 9.37 8.03
N GLY A 86 7.85 8.17 7.54
CA GLY A 86 8.03 7.00 8.40
C GLY A 86 6.82 6.79 9.33
N ALA A 87 7.09 6.51 10.61
CA ALA A 87 6.08 6.37 11.66
C ALA A 87 5.26 7.66 11.92
N ASP A 88 5.78 8.86 11.61
CA ASP A 88 5.00 10.11 11.76
C ASP A 88 3.77 10.14 10.83
N ALA A 89 3.75 9.30 9.78
CA ALA A 89 2.58 9.14 8.93
C ALA A 89 1.32 8.77 9.73
N ALA A 90 1.42 7.97 10.80
CA ALA A 90 0.24 7.58 11.56
C ALA A 90 -0.44 8.75 12.27
N HIS A 91 0.36 9.66 12.84
CA HIS A 91 -0.16 10.86 13.49
C HIS A 91 -0.89 11.76 12.48
N ARG A 92 -0.36 11.85 11.25
CA ARG A 92 -0.96 12.64 10.16
C ARG A 92 -2.24 12.06 9.61
N LEU A 93 -2.39 10.74 9.61
CA LEU A 93 -3.62 10.08 9.18
C LEU A 93 -4.76 10.33 10.17
N GLY A 94 -4.47 10.48 11.46
CA GLY A 94 -5.48 10.65 12.50
C GLY A 94 -6.44 9.47 12.63
N ARG A 95 -7.53 9.64 13.38
CA ARG A 95 -8.54 8.59 13.56
C ARG A 95 -9.41 8.45 12.30
N ARG A 96 -9.74 7.21 11.93
CA ARG A 96 -10.63 6.87 10.82
C ARG A 96 -11.63 5.80 11.29
N THR A 97 -12.91 5.96 11.00
CA THR A 97 -13.93 4.96 11.35
C THR A 97 -13.61 3.63 10.69
N GLY A 98 -13.67 2.53 11.43
CA GLY A 98 -13.35 1.18 10.92
C GLY A 98 -11.85 0.90 10.77
N TRP A 99 -10.97 1.86 11.10
CA TRP A 99 -9.52 1.69 10.91
C TRP A 99 -8.73 2.22 12.10
N ALA A 100 -7.84 1.38 12.63
CA ALA A 100 -6.80 1.81 13.55
C ALA A 100 -5.53 2.15 12.78
N VAL A 101 -4.75 3.06 13.36
CA VAL A 101 -3.42 3.40 12.87
C VAL A 101 -2.42 3.06 13.97
N SER A 102 -1.35 2.37 13.61
CA SER A 102 -0.28 1.95 14.52
C SER A 102 1.09 2.33 13.96
N ASN A 103 2.08 2.42 14.83
CA ASN A 103 3.47 2.66 14.48
C ASN A 103 4.34 1.52 14.99
N SER A 104 5.17 0.96 14.13
CA SER A 104 6.16 -0.06 14.50
C SER A 104 7.33 -0.04 13.54
N ASN A 105 8.54 -0.35 14.00
CA ASN A 105 9.75 -0.44 13.18
C ASN A 105 9.98 0.77 12.24
N GLY A 106 9.67 1.98 12.72
CA GLY A 106 9.81 3.22 11.95
C GLY A 106 8.77 3.42 10.84
N LEU A 107 7.72 2.61 10.81
CA LEU A 107 6.67 2.59 9.78
C LEU A 107 5.30 2.79 10.40
N ALA A 108 4.38 3.34 9.60
CA ALA A 108 2.97 3.43 9.95
C ALA A 108 2.18 2.27 9.32
N PHE A 109 1.21 1.76 10.06
CA PHE A 109 0.33 0.66 9.67
C PHE A 109 -1.12 1.09 9.77
N LEU A 110 -1.93 0.75 8.77
CA LEU A 110 -3.38 0.85 8.82
C LEU A 110 -3.95 -0.55 9.05
N ILE A 111 -4.77 -0.71 10.08
CA ILE A 111 -5.33 -1.99 10.52
C ILE A 111 -6.84 -1.88 10.58
N HIS A 112 -7.56 -2.73 9.86
CA HIS A 112 -9.02 -2.70 9.88
C HIS A 112 -9.58 -3.13 11.24
N LYS A 113 -10.68 -2.50 11.66
CA LYS A 113 -11.38 -2.73 12.93
C LYS A 113 -12.82 -3.08 12.64
N GLY A 114 -13.11 -4.37 12.53
CA GLY A 114 -14.45 -4.88 12.29
C GLY A 114 -14.43 -6.28 11.69
N PRO A 115 -15.57 -6.71 11.11
CA PRO A 115 -15.59 -7.85 10.18
C PRO A 115 -14.59 -7.62 9.05
N ASP A 116 -14.10 -8.71 8.46
CA ASP A 116 -13.09 -8.63 7.41
C ASP A 116 -13.55 -7.70 6.28
N PRO A 117 -12.78 -6.64 5.96
CA PRO A 117 -13.15 -5.72 4.89
C PRO A 117 -13.12 -6.45 3.56
N ASP A 118 -14.00 -6.04 2.64
CA ASP A 118 -13.86 -6.51 1.27
C ASP A 118 -12.58 -5.93 0.62
N PHE A 119 -12.14 -6.57 -0.46
CA PHE A 119 -10.93 -6.15 -1.18
C PHE A 119 -11.02 -4.69 -1.70
N GLY A 120 -12.23 -4.21 -1.99
CA GLY A 120 -12.49 -2.83 -2.39
C GLY A 120 -12.21 -1.83 -1.28
N GLU A 121 -12.70 -2.10 -0.07
CA GLU A 121 -12.47 -1.27 1.11
C GLU A 121 -10.98 -1.21 1.47
N LEU A 122 -10.27 -2.35 1.39
CA LEU A 122 -8.82 -2.42 1.64
C LEU A 122 -8.02 -1.54 0.69
N VAL A 123 -8.25 -1.71 -0.62
CA VAL A 123 -7.55 -0.94 -1.65
C VAL A 123 -7.90 0.54 -1.53
N THR A 124 -9.17 0.87 -1.30
CA THR A 124 -9.61 2.26 -1.11
C THR A 124 -8.96 2.88 0.12
N GLY A 125 -8.92 2.15 1.24
CA GLY A 125 -8.24 2.57 2.47
C GLY A 125 -6.75 2.86 2.26
N ALA A 126 -6.05 2.00 1.53
CA ALA A 126 -4.64 2.17 1.18
C ALA A 126 -4.41 3.44 0.33
N VAL A 127 -5.21 3.61 -0.73
CA VAL A 127 -5.12 4.75 -1.65
C VAL A 127 -5.44 6.06 -0.95
N GLU A 128 -6.49 6.09 -0.13
CA GLU A 128 -6.89 7.26 0.64
C GLU A 128 -5.86 7.64 1.71
N ALA A 129 -5.26 6.65 2.39
CA ALA A 129 -4.19 6.91 3.35
C ALA A 129 -3.00 7.59 2.66
N LEU A 130 -2.55 7.06 1.52
CA LEU A 130 -1.49 7.71 0.74
C LEU A 130 -1.89 9.09 0.22
N ALA A 131 -3.14 9.29 -0.18
CA ALA A 131 -3.63 10.57 -0.65
C ALA A 131 -3.65 11.62 0.47
N LYS A 132 -4.05 11.23 1.69
CA LYS A 132 -4.14 12.11 2.87
C LYS A 132 -2.78 12.64 3.34
N LEU A 133 -1.71 11.88 3.11
CA LEU A 133 -0.34 12.31 3.42
C LEU A 133 0.21 13.37 2.44
N ARG A 134 -0.58 13.77 1.44
CA ARG A 134 -0.14 14.68 0.37
C ARG A 134 -0.88 15.99 0.45
N ARG A 135 -0.16 17.07 0.14
CA ARG A 135 -0.76 18.42 0.05
C ARG A 135 -1.78 18.55 -1.08
N GLN A 136 -1.51 17.91 -2.22
CA GLN A 136 -2.36 17.93 -3.42
C GLN A 136 -2.38 16.53 -4.05
N PRO A 137 -3.32 15.66 -3.64
CA PRO A 137 -3.45 14.33 -4.21
C PRO A 137 -3.91 14.41 -5.66
N ARG A 138 -3.17 13.77 -6.58
CA ARG A 138 -3.57 13.65 -7.98
C ARG A 138 -4.48 12.45 -8.18
N ASP A 139 -5.32 12.55 -9.20
CA ASP A 139 -6.08 11.39 -9.65
C ASP A 139 -5.24 10.45 -10.53
N GLY A 140 -4.45 10.98 -11.47
CA GLY A 140 -3.62 10.17 -12.37
C GLY A 140 -2.20 9.87 -11.88
N GLY A 141 -1.60 8.84 -12.48
CA GLY A 141 -0.19 8.46 -12.29
C GLY A 141 0.06 7.48 -11.15
N TRP A 142 -0.99 6.86 -10.62
CA TRP A 142 -0.90 5.77 -9.65
C TRP A 142 -0.61 4.47 -10.37
N ARG A 143 0.06 3.56 -9.66
CA ARG A 143 0.34 2.22 -10.17
C ARG A 143 0.41 1.21 -9.04
N ALA A 144 0.06 -0.03 -9.34
CA ALA A 144 0.16 -1.15 -8.40
C ALA A 144 1.01 -2.27 -9.00
N ARG A 145 1.69 -3.06 -8.17
CA ARG A 145 2.34 -4.31 -8.60
C ARG A 145 2.20 -5.37 -7.53
N VAL A 146 2.35 -6.63 -7.93
CA VAL A 146 2.53 -7.74 -7.01
C VAL A 146 4.01 -7.79 -6.62
N ASP A 147 4.29 -7.99 -5.34
CA ASP A 147 5.62 -8.24 -4.82
C ASP A 147 5.66 -9.63 -4.21
N ARG A 148 6.42 -10.53 -4.86
CA ARG A 148 6.60 -11.92 -4.43
C ARG A 148 7.90 -12.14 -3.66
N GLY A 149 8.83 -11.19 -3.72
CA GLY A 149 10.10 -11.22 -2.99
C GLY A 149 9.99 -10.78 -1.54
N VAL A 150 8.81 -10.92 -0.92
CA VAL A 150 8.59 -10.55 0.48
C VAL A 150 9.47 -11.44 1.35
N THR A 151 10.18 -10.83 2.30
CA THR A 151 10.92 -11.53 3.34
C THR A 151 10.56 -10.93 4.69
N ARG A 152 10.11 -11.76 5.63
CA ARG A 152 9.82 -11.35 7.00
C ARG A 152 10.91 -11.96 7.89
N ARG A 153 11.84 -11.14 8.37
CA ARG A 153 12.86 -11.56 9.34
C ARG A 153 12.36 -11.35 10.76
#